data_AF-A0A5C7GJS7-F1
#
_entry.id   AF-A0A5C7GJS7-F1
#
_cell.length_a   1.000
_cell.length_b   1.000
_cell.length_c   1.000
_cell.angle_alpha   90.00
_cell.angle_beta   90.00
_cell.angle_gamma   90.00
#
_symmetry.space_group_name_H-M   'P 1'
#
loop_
_entity.id
_entity.type
_entity.pdbx_description
1 polymer ?
#
loop_
_entity_poly.entity_id
_entity_poly.type
_entity_poly.pdbx_seq_one_letter_code
_entity_poly.pdbx_strand_id
1 'polypeptide(L)'
;MMKNILYIMFFTILTSFSGMAQEIKWVTFEEALELQKKSPKKIMMDVYTSWCGPCKMLDKNTFHNKDVVDYVNENYYAVKFNAEGNEEVNYDGKMFSNPNYKPELANRRNSAHELSRYFQVQAYPTIVFLDEKGKLIFPLRGYKTPTQLELYLKMFKADKHKEIQTQEEFNVYYKAFKPEFEG
;
A
#
# COMPACT_ATOMS: atom_id res chain seq x y z
N MET A 1 -47.55 4.97 55.05
CA MET A 1 -46.44 3.99 54.97
C MET A 1 -46.90 2.95 53.95
N MET A 2 -46.25 2.64 52.83
CA MET A 2 -44.83 2.62 52.45
C MET A 2 -44.65 3.17 51.03
N LYS A 3 -43.51 3.83 50.80
CA LYS A 3 -43.08 4.44 49.54
C LYS A 3 -42.21 3.40 48.83
N ASN A 4 -42.74 2.66 47.86
CA ASN A 4 -41.92 1.75 47.06
C ASN A 4 -41.44 2.49 45.82
N ILE A 5 -40.23 3.01 45.93
CA ILE A 5 -39.48 3.71 44.88
C ILE A 5 -39.18 2.68 43.78
N LEU A 6 -39.81 2.89 42.62
CA LEU A 6 -39.52 2.18 41.38
C LEU A 6 -38.13 2.64 40.90
N TYR A 7 -37.08 1.91 41.29
CA TYR A 7 -35.74 2.18 40.79
C TYR A 7 -35.67 1.78 39.31
N ILE A 8 -35.72 2.80 38.46
CA ILE A 8 -35.30 2.78 37.07
C ILE A 8 -33.82 2.36 37.06
N MET A 9 -33.55 1.10 36.76
CA MET A 9 -32.20 0.63 36.45
C MET A 9 -32.08 0.58 34.92
N PHE A 10 -31.97 1.75 34.31
CA PHE A 10 -31.56 1.88 32.91
C PHE A 10 -30.07 1.56 32.86
N PHE A 11 -29.75 0.26 32.75
CA PHE A 11 -28.39 -0.21 32.55
C PHE A 11 -28.01 0.13 31.10
N THR A 12 -27.52 1.35 30.88
CA THR A 12 -26.85 1.72 29.63
C THR A 12 -25.67 0.80 29.47
N ILE A 13 -25.81 -0.19 28.59
CA ILE A 13 -24.70 -0.98 28.07
C ILE A 13 -23.81 0.01 27.30
N LEU A 14 -22.79 0.53 27.97
CA LEU A 14 -21.63 1.13 27.33
C LEU A 14 -20.90 0.01 26.60
N THR A 15 -21.35 -0.31 25.39
CA THR A 15 -20.51 -1.07 24.46
C THR A 15 -19.34 -0.17 24.13
N SER A 16 -18.22 -0.38 24.82
CA SER A 16 -16.92 0.10 24.36
C SER A 16 -16.67 -0.56 23.01
N PHE A 17 -17.04 0.13 21.94
CA PHE A 17 -16.59 -0.19 20.60
C PHE A 17 -15.10 0.13 20.60
N SER A 18 -14.28 -0.83 21.03
CA SER A 18 -12.84 -0.79 20.80
C SER A 18 -12.69 -0.80 19.29
N GLY A 19 -12.52 0.38 18.69
CA GLY A 19 -12.22 0.51 17.28
C GLY A 19 -10.96 -0.29 17.01
N MET A 20 -11.11 -1.45 16.36
CA MET A 20 -9.95 -2.19 15.87
C MET A 20 -9.21 -1.24 14.96
N ALA A 21 -7.91 -1.05 15.20
CA ALA A 21 -7.07 -0.31 14.27
C ALA A 21 -7.23 -0.97 12.91
N GLN A 22 -7.77 -0.23 11.95
CA GLN A 22 -7.94 -0.73 10.59
C GLN A 22 -6.54 -0.84 9.98
N GLU A 23 -6.25 -1.98 9.35
CA GLU A 23 -5.02 -2.20 8.61
C GLU A 23 -5.30 -2.12 7.11
N ILE A 24 -4.26 -1.88 6.31
CA ILE A 24 -4.35 -2.06 4.86
C ILE A 24 -4.64 -3.54 4.57
N LYS A 25 -5.62 -3.80 3.69
CA LYS A 25 -5.98 -5.13 3.20
C LYS A 25 -4.95 -5.58 2.16
N TRP A 26 -3.82 -6.06 2.66
CA TRP A 26 -2.75 -6.61 1.83
C TRP A 26 -3.18 -7.93 1.20
N VAL A 27 -2.94 -8.06 -0.10
CA VAL A 27 -3.16 -9.29 -0.88
C VAL A 27 -1.87 -9.66 -1.62
N THR A 28 -1.81 -10.87 -2.17
CA THR A 28 -0.72 -11.25 -3.09
C THR A 28 -0.87 -10.51 -4.42
N PHE A 29 0.20 -10.44 -5.22
CA PHE A 29 0.11 -9.78 -6.52
C PHE A 29 -0.87 -10.50 -7.45
N GLU A 30 -0.86 -11.85 -7.47
CA GLU A 30 -1.80 -12.63 -8.28
C GLU A 30 -3.25 -12.43 -7.83
N GLU A 31 -3.50 -12.40 -6.52
CA GLU A 31 -4.84 -12.11 -6.00
C GLU A 31 -5.32 -10.72 -6.42
N ALA A 32 -4.46 -9.70 -6.36
CA ALA A 32 -4.80 -8.36 -6.85
C ALA A 32 -5.17 -8.37 -8.34
N LEU A 33 -4.46 -9.12 -9.19
CA LEU A 33 -4.77 -9.27 -10.62
C LEU A 33 -6.12 -9.97 -10.84
N GLU A 34 -6.44 -11.00 -10.05
CA GLU A 34 -7.76 -11.65 -10.10
C GLU A 34 -8.89 -10.72 -9.63
N LEU A 35 -8.63 -9.90 -8.61
CA LEU A 35 -9.58 -8.90 -8.13
C LEU A 35 -9.82 -7.80 -9.18
N GLN A 36 -8.79 -7.36 -9.91
CA GLN A 36 -8.93 -6.40 -11.02
C GLN A 36 -9.86 -6.89 -12.12
N LYS A 37 -9.86 -8.18 -12.44
CA LYS A 37 -10.78 -8.78 -13.42
C LYS A 37 -12.24 -8.68 -12.99
N LYS A 38 -12.52 -8.71 -11.68
CA LYS A 38 -13.89 -8.66 -11.13
C LYS A 38 -14.36 -7.23 -10.88
N SER A 39 -13.50 -6.41 -10.29
CA SER A 39 -13.76 -5.01 -9.95
C SER A 39 -12.50 -4.20 -10.23
N PRO A 40 -12.44 -3.47 -11.35
CA PRO A 40 -11.26 -2.70 -11.73
C PRO A 40 -10.88 -1.66 -10.67
N LYS A 41 -9.70 -1.83 -10.07
CA LYS A 41 -9.03 -0.83 -9.21
C LYS A 41 -7.53 -0.86 -9.52
N LYS A 42 -6.84 0.26 -9.30
CA LYS A 42 -5.38 0.34 -9.45
C LYS A 42 -4.69 -0.48 -8.36
N ILE A 43 -3.44 -0.88 -8.60
CA ILE A 43 -2.62 -1.58 -7.60
C ILE A 43 -1.61 -0.60 -7.00
N MET A 44 -1.49 -0.61 -5.66
CA MET A 44 -0.38 -0.03 -4.93
C MET A 44 0.42 -1.18 -4.31
N MET A 45 1.63 -1.42 -4.82
CA MET A 45 2.48 -2.51 -4.35
C MET A 45 3.66 -1.98 -3.54
N ASP A 46 3.72 -2.34 -2.27
CA ASP A 46 4.91 -2.16 -1.43
C ASP A 46 5.96 -3.22 -1.78
N VAL A 47 7.05 -2.79 -2.41
CA VAL A 47 8.19 -3.63 -2.75
C VAL A 47 9.29 -3.43 -1.71
N TYR A 48 9.41 -4.41 -0.81
CA TYR A 48 10.27 -4.38 0.37
C TYR A 48 11.27 -5.53 0.41
N THR A 49 12.15 -5.53 1.41
CA THR A 49 12.94 -6.72 1.80
C THR A 49 12.98 -6.88 3.33
N SER A 50 13.15 -8.11 3.82
CA SER A 50 13.08 -8.44 5.26
C SER A 50 14.08 -7.67 6.14
N TRP A 51 15.25 -7.34 5.59
CA TRP A 51 16.35 -6.67 6.28
C TRP A 51 16.36 -5.14 6.11
N CYS A 52 15.49 -4.59 5.27
CA CYS A 52 15.46 -3.16 4.96
C CYS A 52 14.85 -2.34 6.11
N GLY A 53 15.71 -1.61 6.83
CA GLY A 53 15.28 -0.69 7.90
C GLY A 53 14.28 0.37 7.42
N PRO A 54 14.56 1.13 6.35
CA PRO A 54 13.63 2.12 5.81
C PRO A 54 12.27 1.55 5.39
N CYS A 55 12.21 0.30 4.96
CA CYS A 55 10.96 -0.38 4.61
C CYS A 55 10.10 -0.61 5.87
N LYS A 56 10.71 -1.04 6.97
CA LYS A 56 10.02 -1.17 8.27
C LYS A 56 9.53 0.18 8.81
N MET A 57 10.28 1.25 8.56
CA MET A 57 9.83 2.60 8.92
C MET A 57 8.62 3.02 8.08
N LEU A 58 8.64 2.77 6.76
CA LEU A 58 7.52 3.07 5.87
C LEU A 58 6.24 2.35 6.31
N ASP A 59 6.35 1.05 6.59
CA ASP A 59 5.26 0.22 7.10
C ASP A 59 4.67 0.81 8.40
N LYS A 60 5.53 1.04 9.39
CA LYS A 60 5.11 1.54 10.71
C LYS A 60 4.52 2.94 10.68
N ASN A 61 5.15 3.87 9.96
CA ASN A 61 4.84 5.30 10.08
C ASN A 61 3.85 5.78 9.01
N THR A 62 3.71 5.04 7.91
CA THR A 62 2.90 5.45 6.76
C THR A 62 1.76 4.47 6.50
N PHE A 63 2.04 3.17 6.41
CA PHE A 63 0.99 2.20 6.10
C PHE A 63 0.05 1.87 7.26
N HIS A 64 0.40 2.26 8.49
CA HIS A 64 -0.49 2.22 9.65
C HIS A 64 -1.16 3.57 9.95
N ASN A 65 -0.88 4.62 9.18
CA ASN A 65 -1.60 5.88 9.31
C ASN A 65 -3.06 5.68 8.87
N LYS A 66 -4.01 6.18 9.67
CA LYS A 66 -5.45 5.95 9.46
C LYS A 66 -5.93 6.44 8.09
N ASP A 67 -5.52 7.64 7.68
CA ASP A 67 -5.97 8.21 6.41
C ASP A 67 -5.41 7.44 5.21
N VAL A 68 -4.15 6.99 5.31
CA VAL A 68 -3.53 6.11 4.31
C VAL A 68 -4.29 4.78 4.23
N VAL A 69 -4.55 4.15 5.37
CA VAL A 69 -5.30 2.88 5.44
C VAL A 69 -6.66 3.00 4.78
N ASP A 70 -7.44 4.01 5.15
CA ASP A 70 -8.79 4.21 4.67
C ASP A 70 -8.78 4.47 3.16
N TYR A 71 -7.91 5.38 2.71
CA TYR A 71 -7.83 5.74 1.30
C TYR A 71 -7.36 4.58 0.43
N VAL A 72 -6.31 3.85 0.85
CA VAL A 72 -5.77 2.72 0.09
C VAL A 72 -6.80 1.60 -0.01
N ASN A 73 -7.46 1.22 1.10
CA ASN A 73 -8.47 0.17 1.09
C ASN A 73 -9.67 0.50 0.20
N GLU A 74 -10.06 1.77 0.15
CA GLU A 74 -11.16 2.22 -0.68
C GLU A 74 -10.78 2.22 -2.17
N ASN A 75 -9.57 2.69 -2.51
CA ASN A 75 -9.22 3.07 -3.88
C ASN A 75 -8.29 2.10 -4.63
N TYR A 76 -7.59 1.22 -3.92
CA TYR A 76 -6.54 0.37 -4.47
C TYR A 76 -6.69 -1.09 -4.04
N TYR A 77 -6.09 -1.99 -4.82
CA TYR A 77 -5.62 -3.27 -4.29
C TYR A 77 -4.19 -3.08 -3.79
N ALA A 78 -3.99 -3.28 -2.50
CA ALA A 78 -2.69 -3.14 -1.88
C ALA A 78 -1.94 -4.47 -1.90
N VAL A 79 -0.73 -4.48 -2.44
CA VAL A 79 0.10 -5.68 -2.56
C VAL A 79 1.35 -5.52 -1.71
N LYS A 80 1.70 -6.55 -0.94
CA LYS A 80 2.97 -6.59 -0.20
C LYS A 80 3.86 -7.64 -0.86
N PHE A 81 4.96 -7.19 -1.45
CA PHE A 81 5.81 -8.03 -2.29
C PHE A 81 7.26 -8.01 -1.79
N ASN A 82 7.80 -9.18 -1.46
CA ASN A 82 9.18 -9.30 -1.02
C ASN A 82 10.09 -9.39 -2.24
N ALA A 83 10.82 -8.31 -2.51
CA ALA A 83 11.66 -8.17 -3.68
C ALA A 83 12.83 -9.16 -3.75
N GLU A 84 13.12 -9.85 -2.64
CA GLU A 84 14.16 -10.87 -2.48
C GLU A 84 13.57 -12.21 -1.99
N GLY A 85 12.24 -12.35 -2.06
CA GLY A 85 11.50 -13.56 -1.70
C GLY A 85 11.64 -14.68 -2.75
N ASN A 86 10.98 -15.80 -2.46
CA ASN A 86 10.95 -17.00 -3.30
C ASN A 86 9.55 -17.34 -3.84
N GLU A 87 8.62 -16.39 -3.74
CA GLU A 87 7.30 -16.55 -4.36
C GLU A 87 7.43 -16.70 -5.88
N GLU A 88 6.52 -17.43 -6.51
CA GLU A 88 6.39 -17.47 -7.96
C GLU A 88 5.17 -16.66 -8.36
N VAL A 89 5.29 -15.88 -9.43
CA VAL A 89 4.23 -14.98 -9.88
C VAL A 89 4.02 -15.11 -11.38
N ASN A 90 2.81 -15.47 -11.79
CA ASN A 90 2.38 -15.40 -13.17
C ASN A 90 1.83 -14.00 -13.49
N TYR A 91 2.52 -13.27 -14.36
CA TYR A 91 2.14 -11.94 -14.76
C TYR A 91 2.49 -11.70 -16.24
N ASP A 92 1.59 -11.07 -16.99
CA ASP A 92 1.77 -10.73 -18.40
C ASP A 92 2.17 -11.94 -19.29
N GLY A 93 1.60 -13.12 -19.00
CA GLY A 93 1.87 -14.36 -19.72
C GLY A 93 3.25 -14.97 -19.43
N LYS A 94 3.95 -14.50 -18.40
CA LYS A 94 5.27 -14.98 -17.99
C LYS A 94 5.27 -15.37 -16.51
N MET A 95 5.95 -16.48 -16.20
CA MET A 95 6.29 -16.82 -14.82
C MET A 95 7.54 -16.06 -14.38
N PHE A 96 7.46 -15.36 -13.26
CA PHE A 96 8.57 -14.70 -12.58
C PHE A 96 8.90 -15.44 -11.29
N SER A 97 10.19 -15.62 -11.02
CA SER A 97 10.66 -16.31 -9.82
C SER A 97 11.92 -15.65 -9.26
N ASN A 98 12.51 -16.26 -8.23
CA ASN A 98 13.86 -15.93 -7.76
C ASN A 98 14.78 -17.16 -7.81
N PRO A 99 15.35 -17.48 -8.99
CA PRO A 99 16.10 -18.74 -9.18
C PRO A 99 17.38 -18.83 -8.36
N ASN A 100 17.89 -17.70 -7.86
CA ASN A 100 19.09 -17.63 -7.03
C ASN A 100 18.75 -17.42 -5.55
N TYR A 101 17.50 -17.63 -5.15
CA TYR A 101 17.09 -17.48 -3.75
C TYR A 101 17.80 -18.51 -2.88
N LYS A 102 18.27 -18.05 -1.73
CA LYS A 102 18.91 -18.89 -0.71
C LYS A 102 18.10 -18.87 0.60
N PRO A 103 17.50 -19.98 1.04
CA PRO A 103 16.68 -20.02 2.26
C PRO A 103 17.43 -19.55 3.51
N GLU A 104 18.72 -19.86 3.62
CA GLU A 104 19.59 -19.42 4.71
C GLU A 104 19.83 -17.90 4.73
N LEU A 105 19.44 -17.18 3.67
CA LEU A 105 19.52 -15.73 3.56
C LEU A 105 18.16 -15.04 3.76
N ALA A 106 17.06 -15.74 4.10
CA ALA A 106 15.70 -15.18 4.13
C ALA A 106 15.53 -13.88 4.95
N ASN A 107 16.31 -13.69 6.02
CA ASN A 107 16.27 -12.52 6.90
C ASN A 107 17.43 -11.54 6.70
N ARG A 108 18.24 -11.73 5.64
CA ARG A 108 19.38 -10.90 5.25
C ARG A 108 19.33 -10.68 3.74
N ARG A 109 20.34 -10.01 3.19
CA ARG A 109 20.38 -9.73 1.75
C ARG A 109 20.41 -11.02 0.95
N ASN A 110 19.45 -11.17 0.05
CA ASN A 110 19.33 -12.26 -0.91
C ASN A 110 19.43 -11.73 -2.35
N SER A 111 19.32 -12.63 -3.32
CA SER A 111 19.21 -12.25 -4.73
C SER A 111 17.85 -11.58 -5.02
N ALA A 112 17.83 -10.67 -5.99
CA ALA A 112 16.60 -9.96 -6.37
C ALA A 112 15.68 -10.83 -7.24
N HIS A 113 14.41 -10.89 -6.84
CA HIS A 113 13.33 -11.51 -7.57
C HIS A 113 13.20 -10.88 -8.98
N GLU A 114 12.89 -11.69 -9.98
CA GLU A 114 12.81 -11.26 -11.38
C GLU A 114 11.70 -10.21 -11.61
N LEU A 115 10.56 -10.35 -10.92
CA LEU A 115 9.46 -9.39 -10.97
C LEU A 115 9.88 -7.98 -10.52
N SER A 116 10.68 -7.86 -9.46
CA SER A 116 11.23 -6.56 -9.01
C SER A 116 12.06 -5.89 -10.10
N ARG A 117 12.87 -6.69 -10.81
CA ARG A 117 13.69 -6.21 -11.93
C ARG A 117 12.82 -5.80 -13.12
N TYR A 118 11.76 -6.55 -13.41
CA TYR A 118 10.79 -6.21 -14.45
C TYR A 118 10.14 -4.84 -14.20
N PHE A 119 9.75 -4.54 -12.96
CA PHE A 119 9.22 -3.23 -12.57
C PHE A 119 10.30 -2.16 -12.33
N GLN A 120 11.56 -2.42 -12.71
CA GLN A 120 12.68 -1.48 -12.61
C GLN A 120 12.91 -0.95 -11.18
N VAL A 121 12.68 -1.81 -10.18
CA VAL A 121 12.97 -1.51 -8.77
C VAL A 121 14.49 -1.54 -8.58
N GLN A 122 15.07 -0.37 -8.29
CA GLN A 122 16.51 -0.18 -8.12
C GLN A 122 16.94 0.05 -6.67
N ALA A 123 16.00 0.33 -5.77
CA ALA A 123 16.25 0.61 -4.37
C ALA A 123 15.02 0.25 -3.51
N TYR A 124 15.23 0.07 -2.21
CA TYR A 124 14.16 -0.27 -1.26
C TYR A 124 14.01 0.83 -0.19
N PRO A 125 12.77 1.13 0.26
CA PRO A 125 11.50 0.65 -0.31
C PRO A 125 11.23 1.30 -1.68
N THR A 126 10.41 0.64 -2.50
CA THR A 126 9.78 1.25 -3.68
C THR A 126 8.29 0.91 -3.67
N ILE A 127 7.44 1.90 -3.88
CA ILE A 127 5.99 1.70 -4.04
C ILE A 127 5.69 1.70 -5.53
N VAL A 128 5.33 0.54 -6.07
CA VAL A 128 4.99 0.39 -7.49
C VAL A 128 3.50 0.62 -7.67
N PHE A 129 3.14 1.55 -8.55
CA PHE A 129 1.76 1.78 -8.95
C PHE A 129 1.49 1.13 -10.30
N LEU A 130 0.38 0.40 -10.39
CA LEU A 130 -0.12 -0.19 -11.64
C LEU A 130 -1.56 0.26 -11.90
N ASP A 131 -1.92 0.36 -13.18
CA ASP A 131 -3.26 0.71 -13.60
C ASP A 131 -4.25 -0.45 -13.37
N GLU A 132 -5.52 -0.23 -13.68
CA GLU A 132 -6.61 -1.19 -13.54
C GLU A 132 -6.46 -2.45 -14.41
N LYS A 133 -5.51 -2.44 -15.37
CA LYS A 133 -5.17 -3.58 -16.24
C LYS A 133 -3.85 -4.25 -15.80
N GLY A 134 -3.32 -3.85 -14.65
CA GLY A 134 -2.08 -4.35 -14.10
C GLY A 134 -0.85 -3.83 -14.84
N LYS A 135 -0.93 -2.75 -15.64
CA LYS A 135 0.23 -2.18 -16.33
C LYS A 135 0.92 -1.12 -15.47
N LEU A 136 2.26 -1.11 -15.51
CA LEU A 136 3.08 -0.20 -14.71
C LEU A 136 2.74 1.27 -15.01
N ILE A 137 2.40 2.03 -13.96
CA ILE A 137 2.30 3.49 -13.99
C ILE A 137 3.64 4.09 -13.58
N PHE A 138 4.11 3.80 -12.35
CA PHE A 138 5.30 4.43 -11.80
C PHE A 138 5.91 3.66 -10.62
N PRO A 139 7.24 3.42 -10.59
CA PRO A 139 7.94 2.89 -9.42
C PRO A 139 8.43 4.03 -8.50
N LEU A 140 7.62 4.42 -7.51
CA LEU A 140 7.92 5.50 -6.57
C LEU A 140 8.96 5.08 -5.53
N ARG A 141 10.19 5.56 -5.69
CA ARG A 141 11.34 5.14 -4.86
C ARG A 141 11.41 5.85 -3.51
N GLY A 142 11.89 5.12 -2.52
CA GLY A 142 12.25 5.60 -1.20
C GLY A 142 11.06 5.82 -0.28
N TYR A 143 11.37 6.01 1.01
CA TYR A 143 10.38 6.29 2.05
C TYR A 143 9.50 7.50 1.69
N LYS A 144 8.22 7.44 2.06
CA LYS A 144 7.23 8.50 1.94
C LYS A 144 6.48 8.62 3.27
N THR A 145 6.37 9.83 3.80
CA THR A 145 5.41 10.13 4.88
C THR A 145 3.97 9.96 4.38
N PRO A 146 2.95 9.89 5.26
CA PRO A 146 1.55 9.89 4.86
C PRO A 146 1.21 11.01 3.86
N THR A 147 1.57 12.24 4.18
CA THR A 147 1.31 13.43 3.35
C THR A 147 2.03 13.40 1.99
N GLN A 148 3.24 12.85 1.95
CA GLN A 148 3.98 12.67 0.69
C GLN A 148 3.34 11.58 -0.17
N LEU A 149 2.92 10.46 0.44
CA LEU A 149 2.27 9.36 -0.26
C LEU A 149 0.89 9.76 -0.78
N GLU A 150 0.14 10.57 -0.02
CA GLU A 150 -1.17 11.10 -0.38
C GLU A 150 -1.17 11.76 -1.76
N LEU A 151 -0.17 12.60 -2.04
CA LEU A 151 -0.04 13.28 -3.33
C LEU A 151 -0.07 12.29 -4.50
N TYR A 152 0.74 11.23 -4.40
CA TYR A 152 0.84 10.22 -5.46
C TYR A 152 -0.41 9.34 -5.53
N LEU A 153 -0.98 8.95 -4.38
CA LEU A 153 -2.24 8.22 -4.32
C LEU A 153 -3.34 9.01 -5.04
N LYS A 154 -3.58 10.26 -4.66
CA LYS A 154 -4.62 11.09 -5.29
C LYS A 154 -4.33 11.35 -6.77
N MET A 155 -3.08 11.64 -7.13
CA MET A 155 -2.67 11.90 -8.51
C MET A 155 -2.88 10.69 -9.43
N PHE A 156 -2.47 9.50 -8.99
CA PHE A 156 -2.62 8.28 -9.79
C PHE A 156 -4.07 7.80 -9.82
N LYS A 157 -4.82 7.92 -8.70
CA LYS A 157 -6.24 7.56 -8.68
C LYS A 157 -7.05 8.40 -9.67
N ALA A 158 -6.76 9.68 -9.75
CA ALA A 158 -7.42 10.64 -10.64
C ALA A 158 -6.81 10.72 -12.06
N ASP A 159 -5.86 9.83 -12.39
CA ASP A 159 -5.16 9.83 -13.68
C ASP A 159 -4.45 11.15 -14.05
N LYS A 160 -4.20 12.03 -13.07
CA LYS A 160 -3.58 13.34 -13.28
C LYS A 160 -2.16 13.28 -13.84
N HIS A 161 -1.45 12.19 -13.57
CA HIS A 161 -0.16 11.91 -14.17
C HIS A 161 -0.18 11.85 -15.71
N LYS A 162 -1.34 11.59 -16.35
CA LYS A 162 -1.48 11.58 -17.81
C LYS A 162 -1.53 13.00 -18.41
N GLU A 163 -1.88 13.99 -17.59
CA GLU A 163 -1.95 15.41 -17.98
C GLU A 163 -0.61 16.12 -17.74
N ILE A 164 0.25 15.58 -16.87
CA ILE A 164 1.55 16.16 -16.50
C ILE A 164 2.63 15.52 -17.39
N GLN A 165 3.18 16.29 -18.32
CA GLN A 165 4.16 15.81 -19.30
C GLN A 165 5.59 16.25 -18.96
N THR A 166 5.74 17.29 -18.14
CA THR A 166 7.04 17.88 -17.80
C THR A 166 7.29 17.91 -16.30
N GLN A 167 8.58 18.00 -15.92
CA GLN A 167 8.98 18.15 -14.53
C GLN A 167 8.48 19.49 -13.96
N GLU A 168 8.43 20.54 -14.78
CA GLU A 168 7.90 21.86 -14.41
C GLU A 168 6.43 21.79 -14.04
N GLU A 169 5.60 21.12 -14.86
CA GLU A 169 4.17 20.90 -14.55
C GLU A 169 3.99 20.09 -13.27
N PHE A 170 4.80 19.05 -13.07
CA PHE A 170 4.79 18.29 -11.81
C PHE A 170 5.14 19.19 -10.62
N ASN A 171 6.14 20.06 -10.75
CA ASN A 171 6.54 20.96 -9.69
C ASN A 171 5.44 21.98 -9.36
N VAL A 172 4.69 22.44 -10.36
CA VAL A 172 3.50 23.29 -10.16
C VAL A 172 2.42 22.53 -9.40
N TYR A 173 2.10 21.32 -9.84
CA TYR A 173 1.13 20.45 -9.15
C TYR A 173 1.54 20.18 -7.69
N TYR A 174 2.81 19.83 -7.47
CA TYR A 174 3.37 19.54 -6.14
C TYR A 174 3.25 20.73 -5.20
N LYS A 175 3.57 21.95 -5.66
CA LYS A 175 3.47 23.16 -4.83
C LYS A 175 2.03 23.56 -4.54
N ALA A 176 1.10 23.25 -5.45
CA ALA A 176 -0.32 23.54 -5.27
C ALA A 176 -1.04 22.51 -4.39
N PHE A 177 -0.49 21.29 -4.29
CA PHE A 177 -1.07 20.21 -3.50
C PHE A 177 -1.08 20.55 -2.01
N LYS A 178 -2.26 20.44 -1.40
CA LYS A 178 -2.47 20.63 0.04
C LYS A 178 -2.83 19.27 0.63
N PRO A 179 -1.96 18.65 1.44
CA PRO A 179 -2.25 17.35 2.03
C PRO A 179 -3.40 17.46 3.04
N GLU A 180 -4.21 16.41 3.07
CA GLU A 180 -5.31 16.23 4.01
C GLU A 180 -5.01 15.11 5.02
N PHE A 181 -4.07 14.21 4.71
CA PHE A 181 -3.68 13.14 5.62
C PHE A 181 -2.89 13.69 6.81
N GLU A 182 -3.12 13.13 7.99
CA GLU A 182 -2.31 13.42 9.17
C GLU A 182 -0.87 12.93 8.96
N GLY A 183 0.11 13.80 9.25
CA GLY A 183 1.54 13.61 8.96
C GLY A 183 2.37 13.02 10.08
#